data_AF-A0A939ZN60-F1
#
_entry.id   AF-A0A939ZN60-F1
#
_cell.length_a   1.000
_cell.length_b   1.000
_cell.length_c   1.000
_cell.angle_alpha   90.00
_cell.angle_beta   90.00
_cell.angle_gamma   90.00
#
_symmetry.space_group_name_H-M   'P 1'
#
loop_
_entity.id
_entity.type
_entity.pdbx_description
1 polymer ?
#
loop_
_entity_poly.entity_id
_entity_poly.type
_entity_poly.pdbx_seq_one_letter_code
_entity_poly.pdbx_strand_id
1 'polypeptide(L)' 'SIVPGSVRIAHSRATEQVEATAWKRPDGTLALMLMNKSEAIAPICVRIDGMETELILYPKSVSSCILKS' A
#
# COMPACT_ATOMS: atom_id res chain seq x y z
N SER A 1 0.44 -10.96 -0.68
CA SER A 1 1.73 -11.34 -1.28
C SER A 1 1.77 -10.95 -2.75
N ILE A 2 2.98 -10.70 -3.26
CA ILE A 2 3.24 -10.51 -4.70
C ILE A 2 3.46 -11.91 -5.29
N VAL A 3 2.85 -12.21 -6.43
CA VAL A 3 2.90 -13.54 -7.07
C VAL A 3 3.46 -13.46 -8.49
N PRO A 4 3.96 -14.56 -9.09
CA PRO A 4 4.37 -14.57 -10.49
C PRO A 4 3.29 -13.98 -11.41
N GLY A 5 3.70 -13.14 -12.36
CA GLY A 5 2.79 -12.39 -13.22
C GLY A 5 2.22 -11.09 -12.63
N SER A 6 2.58 -10.74 -11.38
CA SER A 6 2.21 -9.43 -10.82
C SER A 6 2.97 -8.30 -11.53
N VAL A 7 2.27 -7.23 -11.88
CA VAL A 7 2.84 -6.07 -12.57
C VAL A 7 2.86 -4.88 -11.62
N ARG A 8 4.02 -4.25 -11.44
CA ARG A 8 4.15 -3.05 -10.62
C ARG A 8 3.36 -1.90 -11.26
N ILE A 9 2.57 -1.20 -10.47
CA ILE A 9 1.79 -0.05 -10.94
C ILE A 9 2.37 1.25 -10.39
N ALA A 10 2.15 2.34 -11.12
CA ALA A 10 2.47 3.68 -10.64
C ALA A 10 1.63 4.01 -9.41
N HIS A 11 2.21 4.79 -8.50
CA HIS A 11 1.53 5.28 -7.31
C HIS A 11 2.09 6.66 -6.97
N SER A 12 1.35 7.42 -6.18
CA SER A 12 1.81 8.65 -5.56
C SER A 12 1.62 8.55 -4.04
N ARG A 13 2.39 9.35 -3.30
CA ARG A 13 2.33 9.41 -1.84
C ARG A 13 2.14 10.86 -1.42
N ALA A 14 1.28 11.05 -0.42
CA ALA A 14 0.98 12.38 0.11
C ALA A 14 2.01 12.86 1.13
N THR A 15 2.90 11.98 1.60
CA THR A 15 3.90 12.28 2.62
C THR A 15 5.19 11.50 2.39
N GLU A 16 6.30 12.12 2.78
CA GLU A 16 7.62 11.49 2.78
C GLU A 16 7.83 10.48 3.92
N GLN A 17 6.95 10.46 4.93
CA GLN A 17 7.07 9.58 6.09
C GLN A 17 6.62 8.14 5.82
N VAL A 18 5.86 7.94 4.74
CA VAL A 18 5.37 6.63 4.31
C VAL A 18 5.95 6.32 2.94
N GLU A 19 6.69 5.22 2.85
CA GLU A 19 7.03 4.64 1.55
C GLU A 19 5.93 3.67 1.13
N ALA A 20 5.63 3.65 -0.16
CA ALA A 20 4.62 2.77 -0.71
C ALA A 20 5.11 2.16 -2.02
N THR A 21 4.59 1.00 -2.35
CA THR A 21 4.65 0.46 -3.71
C THR A 21 3.54 -0.56 -3.89
N ALA A 22 3.04 -0.67 -5.12
CA ALA A 22 1.84 -1.43 -5.44
C ALA A 22 2.05 -2.30 -6.68
N TRP A 23 1.36 -3.44 -6.72
CA TRP A 23 1.32 -4.36 -7.85
C TRP A 23 -0.10 -4.82 -8.14
N LYS A 24 -0.46 -4.89 -9.42
CA LYS A 24 -1.65 -5.60 -9.88
C LYS A 24 -1.32 -7.07 -10.05
N ARG A 25 -2.04 -7.93 -9.33
CA ARG A 25 -1.89 -9.39 -9.41
C ARG A 25 -2.68 -9.95 -10.59
N PRO A 26 -2.34 -11.16 -11.09
CA PRO A 26 -3.07 -11.81 -12.18
C PRO A 26 -4.55 -12.08 -11.88
N ASP A 27 -4.90 -12.26 -10.59
CA ASP A 27 -6.28 -12.48 -10.14
C ASP A 27 -7.11 -11.18 -10.03
N GLY A 28 -6.54 -10.05 -10.46
CA GLY A 28 -7.19 -8.74 -10.42
C GLY A 28 -7.03 -7.98 -9.09
N THR A 29 -6.58 -8.64 -8.02
CA THR A 29 -6.35 -7.97 -6.73
C THR A 29 -5.08 -7.11 -6.74
N LEU A 30 -4.99 -6.19 -5.78
CA LEU A 30 -3.81 -5.34 -5.61
C LEU A 30 -3.01 -5.79 -4.40
N ALA A 31 -1.70 -5.92 -4.57
CA ALA A 31 -0.75 -6.10 -3.49
C ALA A 31 -0.06 -4.77 -3.18
N LEU A 32 -0.12 -4.34 -1.92
CA LEU A 32 0.50 -3.12 -1.41
C LEU A 32 1.61 -3.49 -0.43
N MET A 33 2.73 -2.79 -0.53
CA MET A 33 3.77 -2.76 0.51
C MET A 33 3.90 -1.33 1.00
N LEU A 34 3.77 -1.15 2.31
CA LEU A 34 3.73 0.16 2.96
C LEU A 34 4.74 0.16 4.10
N MET A 35 5.62 1.16 4.15
CA MET A 35 6.57 1.33 5.24
C MET A 35 6.33 2.65 5.94
N ASN A 36 6.00 2.59 7.22
CA ASN A 36 6.02 3.76 8.09
C ASN A 36 7.45 3.96 8.60
N LYS A 37 8.11 5.02 8.11
CA LYS A 37 9.49 5.37 8.53
C LYS A 37 9.53 6.14 9.85
N SER A 38 8.38 6.62 10.33
CA SER A 38 8.30 7.46 11.52
C SER A 38 8.34 6.66 12.82
N GLU A 39 8.55 7.36 13.93
CA GLU A 39 8.44 6.83 15.31
C GLU A 39 6.99 6.84 15.83
N ALA A 40 6.03 7.31 15.04
CA ALA A 40 4.64 7.47 15.45
C ALA A 40 3.70 6.55 14.65
N ILE A 41 2.51 6.30 15.20
CA ILE A 41 1.44 5.66 14.45
C ILE A 41 1.03 6.59 13.30
N ALA A 42 0.94 6.05 12.09
CA ALA A 42 0.54 6.79 10.89
C ALA A 42 -0.80 6.25 10.36
N PRO A 43 -1.92 6.95 10.60
CA PRO A 43 -3.15 6.69 9.87
C PRO A 43 -2.97 7.16 8.42
N ILE A 44 -3.33 6.32 7.46
CA ILE A 44 -3.27 6.64 6.03
C ILE A 44 -4.60 6.31 5.36
N CYS A 45 -4.89 7.04 4.29
CA CYS A 45 -5.93 6.69 3.34
C CYS A 45 -5.27 6.19 2.04
N VAL A 46 -5.63 4.99 1.60
CA VAL A 46 -5.25 4.43 0.31
C VAL A 46 -6.38 4.66 -0.67
N ARG A 47 -6.07 5.29 -1.81
CA ARG A 47 -7.02 5.59 -2.87
C ARG A 47 -6.67 4.84 -4.15
N ILE A 48 -7.63 4.08 -4.68
CA ILE A 48 -7.47 3.28 -5.90
C ILE A 48 -8.76 3.39 -6.71
N ASP A 49 -8.68 3.79 -7.97
CA ASP A 49 -9.81 3.87 -8.91
C ASP A 49 -11.07 4.57 -8.34
N GLY A 50 -10.86 5.61 -7.51
CA GLY A 50 -11.93 6.36 -6.85
C GLY A 50 -12.48 5.73 -5.57
N MET A 51 -12.03 4.54 -5.19
CA MET A 51 -12.31 3.92 -3.89
C MET A 51 -11.28 4.34 -2.84
N GLU A 52 -11.72 4.46 -1.59
CA GLU A 52 -10.88 4.84 -0.45
C GLU A 52 -10.94 3.77 0.64
N THR A 53 -9.79 3.49 1.27
CA THR A 53 -9.71 2.61 2.44
C THR A 53 -8.69 3.16 3.44
N GLU A 54 -8.98 3.05 4.73
CA GLU A 54 -8.13 3.56 5.80
C GLU A 54 -7.31 2.43 6.43
N LEU A 55 -6.04 2.72 6.70
CA LEU A 55 -5.11 1.80 7.36
C LEU A 55 -4.35 2.52 8.47
N ILE A 56 -4.04 1.78 9.54
CA ILE A 56 -3.16 2.24 10.61
C ILE A 56 -1.80 1.55 10.43
N LEU A 57 -0.74 2.33 10.21
CA LEU A 57 0.63 1.83 10.16
C LEU A 57 1.35 2.09 11.48
N TYR A 58 1.83 1.04 12.12
CA TYR A 58 2.62 1.17 13.35
C TYR A 58 4.00 1.80 13.08
N PRO A 59 4.62 2.46 14.08
CA PRO A 59 5.98 3.00 13.97
C PRO A 59 6.96 1.97 13.41
N LYS A 60 7.90 2.43 12.56
CA LYS A 60 9.00 1.60 12.02
C LYS A 60 8.60 0.24 11.47
N SER A 61 7.40 0.14 10.90
CA SER A 61 6.84 -1.13 10.43
C SER A 61 6.73 -1.17 8.91
N VAL A 62 6.79 -2.40 8.38
CA VAL A 62 6.40 -2.71 7.00
C VAL A 62 5.12 -3.52 7.05
N SER A 63 4.09 -3.02 6.38
CA SER A 63 2.80 -3.69 6.23
C SER A 63 2.64 -4.20 4.80
N SER A 64 2.16 -5.43 4.67
CA SER A 64 1.76 -6.01 3.39
C SER A 64 0.25 -6.19 3.37
N CYS A 65 -0.42 -5.62 2.37
CA CYS A 65 -1.87 -5.64 2.27
C CYS A 65 -2.30 -6.22 0.91
N ILE A 66 -3.42 -6.93 0.91
CA ILE A 66 -4.13 -7.30 -0.32
C ILE A 66 -5.46 -6.57 -0.33
N LEU A 67 -5.70 -5.79 -1.39
CA LEU A 67 -6.99 -5.15 -1.62
C LEU A 67 -7.70 -5.83 -2.78
N LYS A 68 -8.99 -6.07 -2.59
CA LYS A 68 -9.89 -6.47 -3.68
C LYS A 68 -10.44 -5.20 -4.30
N SER A 69 -10.27 -5.05 -5.61
CA SER A 69 -11.01 -4.05 -6.41
C SER A 69 -12.44 -4.50 -6.61
#